data_AF-A0AA39V8K2-F1
#
_entry.id   AF-A0AA39V8K2-F1
#
_cell.length_a   1.000
_cell.length_b   1.000
_cell.length_c   1.000
_cell.angle_alpha   90.00
_cell.angle_beta   90.00
_cell.angle_gamma   90.00
#
_symmetry.space_group_name_H-M   'P 1'
#
loop_
_entity.id
_entity.type
_entity.pdbx_description
1 polymer ?
#
loop_
_entity_poly.entity_id
_entity_poly.type
_entity_poly.pdbx_seq_one_letter_code
_entity_poly.pdbx_strand_id
1 'polypeptide(L)'
;MAHFSKDSALIDLLSKPDGDVFNMIAARWTGRTEDSVSSLEREQTKRLIYGILYGMGPNTLSGQLNCSSDEAKEKIRSFKNSFPGVDSWLHEAVSSCRQKGYAETLKGRKRYLSKIKFGNSKEKSKAQRQAVNSICQGSAADIIKIAMINLLCDC
;
A
#
# COMPACT_ATOMS: atom_id res chain seq x y z
N MET A 1 3.37 -5.25 -1.15
CA MET A 1 2.78 -4.45 -2.24
C MET A 1 3.22 -4.98 -3.58
N ALA A 2 4.50 -4.85 -3.95
CA ALA A 2 5.05 -5.29 -5.22
C ALA A 2 4.69 -6.73 -5.59
N HIS A 3 4.82 -7.66 -4.64
CA HIS A 3 4.38 -9.05 -4.81
C HIS A 3 2.90 -9.18 -5.22
N PHE A 4 2.02 -8.39 -4.60
CA PHE A 4 0.59 -8.46 -4.85
C PHE A 4 0.18 -7.72 -6.11
N SER A 5 0.74 -6.53 -6.34
CA SER A 5 0.43 -5.69 -7.49
C SER A 5 1.03 -6.22 -8.78
N LYS A 6 2.10 -7.03 -8.67
CA LYS A 6 2.91 -7.49 -9.82
C LYS A 6 3.34 -6.34 -10.73
N ASP A 7 3.45 -5.15 -10.16
CA ASP A 7 3.81 -3.94 -10.87
C ASP A 7 5.31 -4.00 -11.19
N SER A 8 5.64 -4.13 -12.47
CA SER A 8 7.02 -4.34 -12.92
C SER A 8 7.93 -3.19 -12.50
N ALA A 9 7.48 -1.94 -12.66
CA ALA A 9 8.24 -0.77 -12.26
C ALA A 9 8.55 -0.78 -10.76
N LEU A 10 7.58 -1.13 -9.92
CA LEU A 10 7.81 -1.23 -8.48
C LEU A 10 8.71 -2.42 -8.12
N ILE A 11 8.56 -3.56 -8.79
CA ILE A 11 9.41 -4.75 -8.59
C ILE A 11 10.86 -4.42 -8.97
N ASP A 12 11.09 -3.81 -10.12
CA ASP A 12 12.42 -3.44 -10.62
C ASP A 12 13.11 -2.48 -9.66
N LEU A 13 12.38 -1.49 -9.13
CA LEU A 13 12.91 -0.57 -8.12
C LEU A 13 13.29 -1.30 -6.83
N LEU A 14 12.44 -2.20 -6.33
CA LEU A 14 12.68 -2.91 -5.07
C LEU A 14 13.68 -4.06 -5.18
N SER A 15 14.05 -4.46 -6.41
CA SER A 15 15.03 -5.52 -6.63
C SER A 15 16.47 -5.00 -6.62
N LYS A 16 16.68 -3.68 -6.54
CA LYS A 16 18.02 -3.09 -6.39
C LYS A 16 18.48 -3.24 -4.94
N PRO A 17 19.67 -3.82 -4.69
CA PRO A 17 20.10 -4.20 -3.34
C PRO A 17 20.42 -3.01 -2.40
N ASP A 18 20.95 -1.90 -2.94
CA ASP A 18 21.60 -0.87 -2.10
C ASP A 18 20.97 0.54 -2.19
N GLY A 19 19.77 0.65 -2.78
CA GLY A 19 19.11 1.94 -3.00
C GLY A 19 18.12 2.32 -1.89
N ASP A 20 18.03 3.61 -1.58
CA ASP A 20 16.93 4.10 -0.75
C ASP A 20 15.62 4.05 -1.55
N VAL A 21 14.81 3.03 -1.28
CA VAL A 21 13.55 2.77 -1.96
C VAL A 21 12.65 4.00 -2.07
N PHE A 22 12.61 4.86 -1.04
CA PHE A 22 11.74 6.03 -1.05
C PHE A 22 12.30 7.12 -1.96
N ASN A 23 13.62 7.33 -1.98
CA ASN A 23 14.27 8.21 -2.95
C ASN A 23 14.08 7.70 -4.38
N MET A 24 14.32 6.41 -4.62
CA MET A 24 14.17 5.80 -5.94
C MET A 24 12.74 5.93 -6.47
N ILE A 25 11.73 5.70 -5.62
CA ILE A 25 10.32 5.88 -5.99
C ILE A 25 10.02 7.36 -6.22
N ALA A 26 10.50 8.27 -5.37
CA ALA A 26 10.30 9.71 -5.53
C ALA A 26 10.92 10.23 -6.83
N ALA A 27 12.15 9.84 -7.13
CA ALA A 27 12.88 10.18 -8.35
C ALA A 27 12.13 9.72 -9.59
N ARG A 28 11.72 8.43 -9.62
CA ARG A 28 10.94 7.88 -10.74
C ARG A 28 9.59 8.59 -10.90
N TRP A 29 8.86 8.79 -9.81
CA TRP A 29 7.54 9.42 -9.82
C TRP A 29 7.60 10.89 -10.28
N THR A 30 8.63 11.62 -9.87
CA THR A 30 8.81 13.04 -10.23
C THR A 30 9.58 13.27 -11.53
N GLY A 31 10.12 12.20 -12.14
CA GLY A 31 10.94 12.28 -13.35
C GLY A 31 12.30 12.94 -13.13
N ARG A 32 12.85 12.85 -11.91
CA ARG A 32 14.13 13.46 -11.52
C ARG A 32 15.18 12.39 -11.16
N THR A 33 16.42 12.82 -10.92
CA THR A 33 17.48 11.95 -10.41
C THR A 33 17.37 11.76 -8.90
N GLU A 34 17.86 10.63 -8.38
CA GLU A 34 17.82 10.32 -6.94
C GLU A 34 18.55 11.37 -6.09
N ASP A 35 19.67 11.91 -6.58
CA ASP A 35 20.46 12.95 -5.90
C ASP A 35 19.71 14.29 -5.74
N SER A 36 18.67 14.51 -6.56
CA SER A 36 17.85 15.72 -6.49
C SER A 36 16.67 15.59 -5.53
N VAL A 37 16.44 14.41 -4.95
CA VAL A 37 15.36 14.18 -3.98
C VAL A 37 15.81 14.66 -2.61
N SER A 38 15.12 15.67 -2.08
CA SER A 38 15.38 16.15 -0.73
C SER A 38 14.90 15.16 0.35
N SER A 39 15.49 15.23 1.54
CA SER A 39 15.05 14.43 2.70
C SER A 39 13.57 14.65 3.05
N LEU A 40 13.05 15.86 2.80
CA LEU A 40 11.63 16.18 2.98
C LEU A 40 10.75 15.45 1.96
N GLU A 41 11.13 15.48 0.67
CA GLU A 41 10.42 14.76 -0.39
C GLU A 41 10.45 13.25 -0.17
N ARG A 42 11.57 12.71 0.31
CA ARG A 42 11.70 11.31 0.71
C ARG A 42 10.69 10.94 1.81
N GLU A 43 10.63 11.72 2.89
CA GLU A 43 9.70 11.48 3.99
C GLU A 43 8.23 11.65 3.56
N GLN A 44 7.93 12.63 2.71
CA GLN A 44 6.59 12.77 2.12
C GLN A 44 6.22 11.58 1.24
N THR A 45 7.16 11.07 0.43
CA THR A 45 6.97 9.90 -0.42
C THR A 45 6.70 8.65 0.41
N LYS A 46 7.47 8.45 1.49
CA LYS A 46 7.23 7.40 2.47
C LYS A 46 5.83 7.47 3.06
N ARG A 47 5.39 8.64 3.52
CA ARG A 47 4.03 8.85 4.06
C ARG A 47 2.95 8.59 3.02
N LEU A 48 3.13 9.04 1.78
CA LEU A 48 2.21 8.79 0.66
C LEU A 48 2.05 7.28 0.40
N ILE A 49 3.15 6.55 0.27
CA ILE A 49 3.14 5.11 0.01
C ILE A 49 2.43 4.35 1.13
N TYR A 50 2.78 4.60 2.38
CA TYR A 50 2.09 3.97 3.51
C TYR A 50 0.63 4.39 3.61
N GLY A 51 0.31 5.65 3.32
CA GLY A 51 -1.06 6.13 3.25
C GLY A 51 -1.89 5.36 2.24
N ILE A 52 -1.40 5.21 1.01
CA ILE A 52 -2.06 4.44 -0.06
C ILE A 52 -2.19 2.97 0.33
N LEU A 53 -1.13 2.37 0.87
CA LEU A 53 -1.12 0.98 1.35
C LEU A 53 -2.16 0.70 2.43
N TYR A 54 -2.43 1.68 3.27
CA TYR A 54 -3.42 1.58 4.34
C TYR A 54 -4.80 2.12 3.93
N GLY A 55 -4.97 2.47 2.65
CA GLY A 55 -6.22 2.97 2.11
C GLY A 55 -6.63 4.32 2.68
N MET A 56 -5.68 5.15 3.13
CA MET A 56 -6.00 6.50 3.61
C MET A 56 -6.68 7.31 2.50
N GLY A 57 -7.76 8.00 2.87
CA GLY A 57 -8.43 8.93 1.96
C GLY A 57 -7.64 10.25 1.85
N PRO A 58 -7.90 11.07 0.80
CA PRO A 58 -7.20 12.33 0.59
C PRO A 58 -7.19 13.26 1.81
N ASN A 59 -8.32 13.39 2.52
CA ASN A 59 -8.44 14.23 3.72
C ASN A 59 -7.52 13.79 4.87
N THR A 60 -7.32 12.48 5.06
CA THR A 60 -6.44 11.97 6.12
C THR A 60 -4.99 12.11 5.71
N LEU A 61 -4.71 11.84 4.43
CA LEU A 61 -3.36 11.92 3.89
C LEU A 61 -2.86 13.37 3.81
N SER A 62 -3.73 14.33 3.51
CA SER A 62 -3.36 15.75 3.41
C SER A 62 -2.77 16.27 4.72
N GLY A 63 -3.31 15.84 5.88
CA GLY A 63 -2.74 16.16 7.19
C GLY A 63 -1.37 15.51 7.44
N GLN A 64 -1.09 14.32 6.88
CA GLN A 64 0.23 13.70 7.00
C GLN A 64 1.26 14.33 6.05
N LEU A 65 0.80 14.83 4.90
CA LEU A 65 1.65 15.47 3.90
C LEU A 65 1.80 16.98 4.10
N ASN A 66 1.08 17.57 5.07
CA ASN A 66 0.99 19.01 5.30
C ASN A 66 0.62 19.77 4.01
N CYS A 67 -0.38 19.27 3.28
CA CYS A 67 -0.89 19.88 2.05
C CYS A 67 -2.42 19.99 2.07
N SER A 68 -2.99 20.63 1.06
CA SER A 68 -4.45 20.63 0.87
C SER A 68 -4.98 19.24 0.49
N SER A 69 -6.29 19.03 0.67
CA SER A 69 -6.93 17.76 0.28
C SER A 69 -6.86 17.52 -1.23
N ASP A 70 -6.98 18.59 -2.02
CA ASP A 70 -6.89 18.51 -3.49
C ASP A 70 -5.47 18.14 -3.94
N GLU A 71 -4.43 18.72 -3.34
CA GLU A 71 -3.04 18.31 -3.60
C GLU A 71 -2.79 16.85 -3.21
N ALA A 72 -3.33 16.40 -2.06
CA ALA A 72 -3.19 15.01 -1.65
C ALA A 72 -3.89 14.05 -2.65
N LYS A 73 -5.05 14.44 -3.16
CA LYS A 73 -5.80 13.69 -4.17
C LYS A 73 -5.02 13.60 -5.48
N GLU A 74 -4.43 14.69 -5.96
CA GLU A 74 -3.58 14.68 -7.15
C GLU A 74 -2.31 13.87 -6.95
N LYS A 75 -1.66 13.95 -5.77
CA LYS A 75 -0.50 13.09 -5.44
C LYS A 75 -0.85 11.60 -5.47
N ILE A 76 -2.00 11.21 -4.88
CA ILE A 76 -2.49 9.82 -4.94
C ILE A 76 -2.71 9.39 -6.40
N ARG A 77 -3.38 10.22 -7.20
CA ARG A 77 -3.67 9.93 -8.60
C ARG A 77 -2.38 9.78 -9.42
N SER A 78 -1.45 10.72 -9.28
CA SER A 78 -0.16 10.72 -9.97
C SER A 78 0.68 9.50 -9.61
N PHE A 79 0.71 9.12 -8.33
CA PHE A 79 1.38 7.90 -7.89
C PHE A 79 0.76 6.64 -8.52
N LYS A 80 -0.57 6.53 -8.51
CA LYS A 80 -1.29 5.40 -9.12
C LYS A 80 -1.05 5.29 -10.62
N ASN A 81 -0.95 6.42 -11.32
CA ASN A 81 -0.60 6.45 -12.75
C ASN A 81 0.84 5.99 -13.00
N SER A 82 1.75 6.25 -12.06
CA SER A 82 3.16 5.83 -12.17
C SER A 82 3.36 4.34 -11.87
N PHE A 83 2.44 3.74 -11.11
CA PHE A 83 2.44 2.33 -10.70
C PHE A 83 1.05 1.71 -10.93
N PRO A 84 0.64 1.51 -12.21
CA PRO A 84 -0.73 1.10 -12.55
C PRO A 84 -1.10 -0.27 -11.97
N GLY A 85 -0.14 -1.19 -11.81
CA GLY A 85 -0.39 -2.49 -11.19
C GLY A 85 -0.79 -2.36 -9.71
N VAL A 86 -0.30 -1.33 -9.02
CA VAL A 86 -0.72 -1.04 -7.64
C VAL A 86 -2.19 -0.62 -7.61
N ASP A 87 -2.62 0.23 -8.53
CA ASP A 87 -4.02 0.66 -8.60
C ASP A 87 -4.96 -0.49 -8.94
N SER A 88 -4.62 -1.28 -9.96
CA SER A 88 -5.38 -2.49 -10.35
C SER A 88 -5.53 -3.44 -9.16
N TRP A 89 -4.44 -3.71 -8.44
CA TRP A 89 -4.49 -4.58 -7.27
C TRP A 89 -5.34 -4.02 -6.13
N LEU A 90 -5.28 -2.72 -5.85
CA LEU A 90 -6.14 -2.10 -4.82
C LEU A 90 -7.62 -2.30 -5.15
N HIS A 91 -8.00 -2.13 -6.43
CA HIS A 91 -9.36 -2.36 -6.91
C HIS A 91 -9.76 -3.83 -6.82
N GLU A 92 -8.89 -4.75 -7.24
CA GLU A 92 -9.11 -6.20 -7.16
C GLU A 92 -9.25 -6.70 -5.72
N ALA A 93 -8.40 -6.23 -4.80
CA ALA A 93 -8.44 -6.59 -3.39
C ALA A 93 -9.80 -6.24 -2.77
N VAL A 94 -10.32 -5.04 -3.07
CA VAL A 94 -11.63 -4.58 -2.63
C VAL A 94 -12.76 -5.39 -3.29
N SER A 95 -12.66 -5.63 -4.60
CA SER A 95 -13.66 -6.38 -5.37
C SER A 95 -13.77 -7.83 -4.88
N SER A 96 -12.63 -8.51 -4.72
CA SER A 96 -12.52 -9.87 -4.19
C SER A 96 -13.10 -9.97 -2.77
N CYS A 97 -12.75 -9.03 -1.89
CA CYS A 97 -13.34 -8.98 -0.55
C CYS A 97 -14.85 -8.72 -0.60
N ARG A 98 -15.33 -7.91 -1.54
CA ARG A 98 -16.76 -7.68 -1.74
C ARG A 98 -17.45 -8.92 -2.27
N GLN A 99 -16.83 -9.73 -3.12
CA GLN A 99 -17.42 -10.97 -3.62
C GLN A 99 -17.46 -12.05 -2.52
N LYS A 100 -16.30 -12.32 -1.89
CA LYS A 100 -16.11 -13.39 -0.90
C LYS A 100 -16.69 -13.07 0.47
N GLY A 101 -16.78 -11.78 0.85
CA GLY A 101 -17.17 -11.34 2.18
C GLY A 101 -16.04 -11.33 3.22
N TYR A 102 -14.81 -11.63 2.80
CA TYR A 102 -13.62 -11.62 3.65
C TYR A 102 -12.36 -11.24 2.86
N ALA A 103 -11.36 -10.71 3.58
CA ALA A 103 -10.00 -10.53 3.09
C ALA A 103 -9.12 -11.70 3.56
N GLU A 104 -8.12 -12.09 2.78
CA GLU A 104 -7.28 -13.27 3.04
C GLU A 104 -5.79 -12.92 2.88
N THR A 105 -4.95 -13.37 3.81
CA THR A 105 -3.49 -13.15 3.78
C THR A 105 -2.78 -14.20 2.93
N LEU A 106 -1.48 -14.02 2.67
CA LEU A 106 -0.64 -14.99 1.94
C LEU A 106 -0.65 -16.40 2.54
N LYS A 107 -0.84 -16.52 3.85
CA LYS A 107 -0.92 -17.82 4.55
C LYS A 107 -2.35 -18.26 4.85
N GLY A 108 -3.34 -17.68 4.18
CA GLY A 108 -4.73 -18.13 4.24
C GLY A 108 -5.51 -17.66 5.47
N ARG A 109 -4.96 -16.76 6.30
CA ARG A 109 -5.71 -16.18 7.43
C ARG A 109 -6.80 -15.26 6.89
N LYS A 110 -8.04 -15.48 7.30
CA LYS A 110 -9.21 -14.74 6.84
C LYS A 110 -9.68 -13.70 7.84
N ARG A 111 -10.07 -12.52 7.36
CA ARG A 111 -10.80 -11.49 8.11
C ARG A 111 -12.13 -11.22 7.43
N TYR A 112 -13.22 -11.60 8.09
CA TYR A 112 -14.57 -11.34 7.62
C TYR A 112 -14.93 -9.86 7.75
N LEU A 113 -15.49 -9.28 6.68
CA LEU A 113 -15.81 -7.86 6.58
C LEU A 113 -17.24 -7.70 6.04
N SER A 114 -18.25 -8.16 6.78
CA SER A 114 -19.67 -8.15 6.37
C SER A 114 -20.16 -6.78 5.90
N LYS A 115 -19.66 -5.71 6.52
CA LYS A 115 -19.99 -4.31 6.20
C LYS A 115 -19.55 -3.87 4.79
N ILE A 116 -18.67 -4.61 4.10
CA ILE A 116 -18.29 -4.30 2.72
C ILE A 116 -19.44 -4.51 1.73
N LYS A 117 -20.36 -5.44 2.03
CA LYS A 117 -21.56 -5.73 1.24
C LYS A 117 -22.76 -4.93 1.77
N PHE A 118 -23.03 -5.04 3.06
CA PHE A 118 -24.30 -4.63 3.67
C PHE A 118 -24.23 -3.33 4.48
N GLY A 119 -23.06 -2.71 4.58
CA GLY A 119 -22.91 -1.46 5.32
C GLY A 119 -23.48 -0.25 4.59
N ASN A 120 -23.70 0.83 5.33
CA ASN A 120 -23.92 2.15 4.74
C ASN A 120 -22.64 2.69 4.07
N SER A 121 -22.71 3.84 3.40
CA SER A 121 -21.57 4.40 2.63
C SER A 121 -20.28 4.54 3.46
N LYS A 122 -20.38 5.05 4.70
CA LYS A 122 -19.25 5.23 5.62
C LYS A 122 -18.66 3.89 6.06
N GLU A 123 -19.53 2.93 6.39
CA GLU A 123 -19.13 1.58 6.78
C GLU A 123 -18.47 0.83 5.62
N LYS A 124 -19.00 0.94 4.40
CA LYS A 124 -18.42 0.36 3.19
C LYS A 124 -17.03 0.94 2.93
N SER A 125 -16.86 2.26 2.98
CA SER A 125 -15.56 2.90 2.83
C SER A 125 -14.56 2.41 3.89
N LYS A 126 -14.98 2.30 5.16
CA LYS A 126 -14.16 1.71 6.23
C LYS A 126 -13.77 0.27 5.94
N ALA A 127 -14.72 -0.57 5.51
CA ALA A 127 -14.48 -1.98 5.21
C ALA A 127 -13.53 -2.16 4.01
N GLN A 128 -13.61 -1.32 2.99
CA GLN A 128 -12.68 -1.33 1.85
C GLN A 128 -11.24 -1.07 2.29
N ARG A 129 -11.03 -0.06 3.14
CA ARG A 129 -9.70 0.22 3.73
C ARG A 129 -9.20 -0.95 4.57
N GLN A 130 -10.08 -1.54 5.38
CA GLN A 130 -9.74 -2.71 6.19
C GLN A 130 -9.38 -3.92 5.32
N ALA A 131 -10.03 -4.12 4.17
CA ALA A 131 -9.74 -5.24 3.28
C ALA A 131 -8.30 -5.17 2.77
N VAL A 132 -7.92 -4.05 2.15
CA VAL A 132 -6.56 -3.82 1.64
C VAL A 132 -5.52 -3.94 2.76
N ASN A 133 -5.77 -3.24 3.87
CA ASN A 133 -4.87 -3.26 5.02
C ASN A 133 -4.66 -4.67 5.58
N SER A 134 -5.74 -5.48 5.68
CA SER A 134 -5.66 -6.84 6.22
C SER A 134 -4.84 -7.77 5.34
N ILE A 135 -4.92 -7.62 4.02
CA ILE A 135 -4.12 -8.41 3.07
C ILE A 135 -2.64 -8.03 3.24
N CYS A 136 -2.31 -6.74 3.18
CA CYS A 136 -0.93 -6.27 3.26
C CYS A 136 -0.28 -6.55 4.63
N GLN A 137 -0.84 -5.99 5.70
CA GLN A 137 -0.25 -6.10 7.04
C GLN A 137 -0.36 -7.52 7.58
N GLY A 138 -1.49 -8.20 7.32
CA GLY A 138 -1.66 -9.58 7.75
C GLY A 138 -0.62 -10.50 7.10
N SER A 139 -0.32 -10.31 5.83
CA SER A 139 0.71 -11.11 5.15
C SER A 139 2.12 -10.77 5.61
N ALA A 140 2.41 -9.49 5.90
CA ALA A 140 3.68 -9.12 6.52
C ALA A 140 3.85 -9.78 7.91
N ALA A 141 2.79 -9.79 8.73
CA ALA A 141 2.80 -10.47 10.02
C ALA A 141 2.98 -11.99 9.89
N ASP A 142 2.46 -12.60 8.82
CA ASP A 142 2.66 -14.02 8.55
C ASP A 142 4.13 -14.33 8.25
N ILE A 143 4.77 -13.52 7.41
CA ILE A 143 6.20 -13.66 7.08
C ILE A 143 7.06 -13.54 8.34
N ILE A 144 6.82 -12.52 9.16
CA ILE A 144 7.58 -12.30 10.41
C ILE A 144 7.40 -13.50 11.35
N LYS A 145 6.18 -13.99 11.54
CA LYS A 145 5.93 -15.16 12.42
C LYS A 145 6.63 -16.42 11.94
N ILE A 146 6.66 -16.67 10.63
CA ILE A 146 7.40 -17.80 10.06
C ILE A 146 8.90 -17.63 10.29
N ALA A 147 9.44 -16.44 10.03
CA ALA A 147 10.85 -16.15 10.28
C ALA A 147 11.23 -16.35 11.75
N MET A 148 10.37 -15.92 12.69
CA MET A 148 10.57 -16.14 14.12
C MET A 148 10.64 -17.64 14.47
N ILE A 149 9.75 -18.45 13.91
CA ILE A 149 9.76 -19.91 14.14
C ILE A 149 11.03 -20.53 13.58
N ASN A 150 11.42 -20.20 12.35
CA ASN A 150 12.62 -20.74 11.73
C ASN A 150 13.88 -20.42 12.55
N LEU A 151 14.05 -19.16 12.95
CA LEU A 151 15.19 -18.76 13.79
C LEU A 151 15.22 -19.44 15.16
N LEU A 152 14.06 -19.79 15.72
CA LEU A 152 13.97 -20.50 17.00
C LEU A 152 14.23 -22.01 16.85
N CYS A 153 13.92 -22.60 15.68
CA CYS A 153 14.13 -24.02 15.40
C CYS A 153 15.51 -24.35 14.84
N ASP A 154 16.24 -23.35 14.32
CA ASP A 154 17.62 -23.49 13.81
C ASP A 154 18.69 -23.38 14.93
N CYS A 155 18.29 -23.42 16.21
CA CYS A 155 19.14 -23.52 17.40
C CYS A 155 19.06 -24.92 18.02
#